data_AF-A0A1X7T8L5-F1
#
_entry.id   AF-A0A1X7T8L5-F1
#
_cell.length_a   1.000
_cell.length_b   1.000
_cell.length_c   1.000
_cell.angle_alpha   90.00
_cell.angle_beta   90.00
_cell.angle_gamma   90.00
#
_symmetry.space_group_name_H-M   'P 1'
#
loop_
_entity.id
_entity.type
_entity.pdbx_description
1 polymer ?
#
loop_
_entity_poly.entity_id
_entity_poly.type
_entity_poly.pdbx_seq_one_letter_code
_entity_poly.pdbx_strand_id
1 'polypeptide(L)'
;MSTAQGSNEALESAGGLVDKYQVSDQRFYDLSGLLRVTSDRLTNGSGQSDVDYPFLSSLFPSLDGMPLIGDVDHTPLPSELVQEFENMQCNSDMGLMPVIKRAWLTIDSTIYLWNYEDGKDLAYFDGLKEVILAVGLVVPKLGVFQEHIRYLLCLTTPTEIVILGVSFNETSTDPHNELHLLPEPLFCLPSDNVSMTAVLGTCTGRVFLAGKDGCLYEVVYQSKDGWFKKRCYK
;
A
#
# COMPACT_ATOMS: atom_id res chain seq x y z
N MET A 1 -18.31 -56.98 4.21
CA MET A 1 -18.98 -56.17 3.17
C MET A 1 -19.89 -55.08 3.74
N SER A 2 -20.53 -55.24 4.91
CA SER A 2 -21.44 -54.19 5.43
C SER A 2 -20.74 -52.96 6.07
N THR A 3 -19.48 -53.07 6.46
CA THR A 3 -18.70 -51.96 7.04
C THR A 3 -18.31 -50.90 6.00
N ALA A 4 -18.08 -51.30 4.75
CA ALA A 4 -17.72 -50.40 3.66
C ALA A 4 -18.91 -49.56 3.15
N GLN A 5 -20.14 -50.06 3.32
CA GLN A 5 -21.37 -49.35 2.93
C GLN A 5 -21.72 -48.25 3.95
N GLY A 6 -21.65 -48.56 5.25
CA GLY A 6 -21.89 -47.57 6.30
C GLY A 6 -20.84 -46.44 6.33
N SER A 7 -19.60 -46.71 5.90
CA SER A 7 -18.59 -45.65 5.74
C SER A 7 -18.88 -44.74 4.56
N ASN A 8 -19.48 -45.25 3.47
CA ASN A 8 -19.79 -44.46 2.29
C ASN A 8 -21.00 -43.54 2.53
N GLU A 9 -22.03 -44.02 3.22
CA GLU A 9 -23.18 -43.21 3.64
C GLU A 9 -22.78 -42.10 4.64
N ALA A 10 -21.85 -42.40 5.55
CA ALA A 10 -21.31 -41.40 6.46
C ALA A 10 -20.53 -40.31 5.71
N LEU A 11 -19.76 -40.68 4.68
CA LEU A 11 -19.03 -39.75 3.82
C LEU A 11 -19.99 -38.87 3.00
N GLU A 12 -21.02 -39.44 2.40
CA GLU A 12 -22.04 -38.68 1.66
C GLU A 12 -22.82 -37.73 2.58
N SER A 13 -23.18 -38.18 3.79
CA SER A 13 -23.83 -37.33 4.78
C SER A 13 -22.92 -36.19 5.26
N ALA A 14 -21.62 -36.44 5.42
CA ALA A 14 -20.65 -35.40 5.77
C ALA A 14 -20.48 -34.38 4.63
N GLY A 15 -20.40 -34.86 3.38
CA GLY A 15 -20.37 -33.99 2.20
C GLY A 15 -21.60 -33.09 2.10
N GLY A 16 -22.79 -33.65 2.28
CA GLY A 16 -24.03 -32.87 2.29
C GLY A 16 -24.11 -31.82 3.41
N LEU A 17 -23.48 -32.08 4.56
CA LEU A 17 -23.38 -31.10 5.64
C LEU A 17 -22.40 -29.96 5.28
N VAL A 18 -21.23 -30.29 4.70
CA VAL A 18 -20.26 -29.28 4.26
C VAL A 18 -20.89 -28.37 3.21
N ASP A 19 -21.54 -28.93 2.19
CA ASP A 19 -22.20 -28.17 1.14
C ASP A 19 -23.28 -27.24 1.71
N LYS A 20 -24.07 -27.75 2.66
CA LYS A 20 -25.10 -26.95 3.35
C LYS A 20 -24.50 -25.74 4.08
N TYR A 21 -23.41 -25.93 4.82
CA TYR A 21 -22.79 -24.83 5.56
C TYR A 21 -22.04 -23.86 4.63
N GLN A 22 -21.40 -24.36 3.57
CA GLN A 22 -20.76 -23.50 2.56
C GLN A 22 -21.79 -22.61 1.85
N VAL A 23 -22.95 -23.15 1.49
CA VAL A 23 -24.05 -22.34 0.92
C VAL A 23 -24.59 -21.34 1.93
N SER A 24 -24.61 -21.68 3.23
CA SER A 24 -25.01 -20.74 4.29
C SER A 24 -24.02 -19.59 4.43
N ASP A 25 -22.71 -19.87 4.40
CA ASP A 25 -21.65 -18.86 4.52
C ASP A 25 -21.63 -17.92 3.30
N GLN A 26 -21.88 -18.45 2.11
CA GLN A 26 -21.98 -17.66 0.88
C GLN A 26 -23.22 -16.75 0.83
N ARG A 27 -24.22 -17.01 1.67
CA ARG A 27 -25.46 -16.19 1.77
C ARG A 27 -25.36 -15.08 2.81
N PHE A 28 -24.19 -14.86 3.39
CA PHE A 28 -24.00 -13.72 4.29
C PHE A 28 -24.30 -12.42 3.55
N TYR A 29 -25.07 -11.55 4.18
CA TYR A 29 -25.46 -10.27 3.58
C TYR A 29 -24.22 -9.43 3.28
N ASP A 30 -24.21 -8.76 2.13
CA ASP A 30 -23.20 -7.77 1.83
C ASP A 30 -23.23 -6.63 2.87
N LEU A 31 -22.09 -5.99 3.09
CA LEU A 31 -21.93 -4.92 4.08
C LEU A 31 -22.95 -3.80 3.85
N SER A 32 -23.26 -3.48 2.58
CA SER A 32 -24.28 -2.51 2.23
C SER A 32 -25.68 -2.89 2.74
N GLY A 33 -26.03 -4.18 2.65
CA GLY A 33 -27.29 -4.74 3.15
C GLY A 33 -27.35 -4.79 4.69
N LEU A 34 -26.22 -5.06 5.34
CA LEU A 34 -26.10 -5.04 6.81
C LEU A 34 -26.21 -3.62 7.37
N LEU A 35 -25.55 -2.66 6.73
CA LEU A 35 -25.59 -1.24 7.11
C LEU A 35 -26.93 -0.57 6.77
N ARG A 36 -27.86 -1.30 6.14
CA ARG A 36 -29.17 -0.79 5.68
C ARG A 36 -29.03 0.52 4.92
N VAL A 37 -27.98 0.65 4.11
CA VAL A 37 -27.77 1.81 3.24
C VAL A 37 -28.88 1.78 2.20
N THR A 38 -29.97 2.50 2.46
CA THR A 38 -31.03 2.67 1.47
C THR A 38 -30.42 3.34 0.26
N SER A 39 -30.71 2.83 -0.94
CA SER A 39 -30.22 3.39 -2.21
C SER A 39 -30.79 4.78 -2.54
N ASP A 40 -31.50 5.41 -1.59
CA ASP A 40 -32.01 6.76 -1.71
C ASP A 40 -30.87 7.75 -1.47
N ARG A 41 -30.77 8.75 -2.35
CA ARG A 41 -29.72 9.79 -2.43
C ARG A 41 -29.69 10.76 -1.21
N LEU A 42 -29.95 10.28 -0.01
CA LEU A 42 -29.82 11.03 1.23
C LEU A 42 -28.48 10.66 1.88
N THR A 43 -27.82 11.65 2.48
CA THR A 43 -26.62 11.43 3.30
C THR A 43 -26.95 10.47 4.42
N ASN A 44 -26.38 9.26 4.36
CA ASN A 44 -26.42 8.30 5.45
C ASN A 44 -25.32 8.65 6.46
N GLY A 45 -25.67 8.65 7.74
CA GLY A 45 -24.71 8.76 8.83
C GLY A 45 -24.63 7.42 9.56
N SER A 46 -23.45 6.82 9.62
CA SER A 46 -23.15 5.73 10.55
C SER A 46 -22.79 6.30 11.92
N GLY A 47 -23.14 5.60 13.01
CA GLY A 47 -22.67 5.97 14.35
C GLY A 47 -23.38 7.17 14.98
N GLN A 48 -24.70 7.30 14.75
CA GLN A 48 -25.49 8.32 15.45
C GLN A 48 -25.85 7.89 16.89
N SER A 49 -25.66 6.61 17.21
CA SER A 49 -25.93 6.05 18.52
C SER A 49 -24.93 4.96 18.90
N ASP A 50 -24.66 4.80 20.20
CA ASP A 50 -23.75 3.76 20.71
C ASP A 50 -24.22 2.34 20.34
N VAL A 51 -25.51 2.16 20.04
CA VAL A 51 -26.07 0.87 19.56
C VAL A 51 -25.69 0.53 18.12
N ASP A 52 -25.19 1.51 17.35
CA ASP A 52 -24.66 1.29 15.99
C ASP A 52 -23.24 0.67 16.02
N TYR A 53 -22.60 0.65 17.20
CA TYR A 53 -21.33 -0.01 17.45
C TYR A 53 -21.52 -1.14 18.48
N PRO A 54 -22.26 -2.22 18.12
CA PRO A 54 -22.46 -3.34 19.02
C PRO A 54 -21.11 -3.93 19.42
N PHE A 55 -20.84 -4.00 20.72
CA PHE A 55 -19.71 -4.78 21.23
C PHE A 55 -19.85 -6.23 20.73
N LEU A 56 -18.74 -6.89 20.39
CA LEU A 56 -18.76 -8.29 19.91
C LEU A 56 -19.54 -9.21 20.85
N SER A 57 -19.53 -8.89 22.15
CA SER A 57 -20.32 -9.55 23.21
C SER A 57 -21.83 -9.56 22.97
N SER A 58 -22.37 -8.55 22.29
CA SER A 58 -23.80 -8.43 21.99
C SER A 58 -24.23 -9.33 20.82
N LEU A 59 -23.31 -9.66 19.91
CA LEU A 59 -23.54 -10.57 18.79
C LEU A 59 -23.20 -12.01 19.17
N PHE A 60 -22.16 -12.19 19.98
CA PHE A 60 -21.67 -13.48 20.44
C PHE A 60 -21.31 -13.38 21.93
N PRO A 61 -22.17 -13.88 22.83
CA PRO A 61 -21.90 -13.85 24.28
C PRO A 61 -20.59 -14.56 24.67
N SER A 62 -20.10 -15.49 23.84
CA SER A 62 -18.82 -16.17 24.01
C SER A 62 -17.59 -15.29 23.74
N LEU A 63 -17.78 -14.12 23.11
CA LEU A 63 -16.72 -13.15 22.82
C LEU A 63 -16.75 -11.96 23.80
N ASP A 64 -17.47 -12.08 24.90
CA ASP A 64 -17.52 -11.04 25.92
C ASP A 64 -16.14 -10.80 26.55
N GLY A 65 -15.70 -9.54 26.51
CA GLY A 65 -14.37 -9.14 26.95
C GLY A 65 -13.21 -9.42 25.96
N MET A 66 -13.46 -9.98 24.76
CA MET A 66 -12.40 -10.11 23.75
C MET A 66 -12.25 -8.80 22.96
N PRO A 67 -11.05 -8.19 22.92
CA PRO A 67 -10.82 -7.01 22.12
C PRO A 67 -10.86 -7.38 20.62
N LEU A 68 -11.54 -6.55 19.81
CA LEU A 68 -11.59 -6.74 18.35
C LEU A 68 -10.21 -6.60 17.71
N ILE A 69 -9.38 -5.72 18.26
CA ILE A 69 -7.99 -5.50 17.87
C ILE A 69 -7.14 -5.69 19.12
N GLY A 70 -6.19 -6.62 19.04
CA GLY A 70 -5.18 -6.85 20.06
C GLY A 70 -3.85 -6.25 19.65
N ASP A 71 -3.11 -5.77 20.63
CA ASP A 71 -1.71 -5.42 20.45
C ASP A 71 -0.88 -6.69 20.28
N VAL A 72 -0.07 -6.76 19.22
CA VAL A 72 0.70 -7.96 18.86
C VAL A 72 2.20 -7.69 18.99
N ASP A 73 2.70 -6.62 18.40
CA ASP A 73 4.12 -6.29 18.39
C ASP A 73 4.36 -4.79 18.18
N HIS A 74 5.49 -4.30 18.68
CA HIS A 74 5.95 -2.91 18.55
C HIS A 74 7.40 -2.85 18.10
N THR A 75 7.61 -2.36 16.88
CA THR A 75 8.95 -2.13 16.34
C THR A 75 9.28 -0.63 16.42
N PRO A 76 10.29 -0.22 17.23
CA PRO A 76 10.67 1.19 17.33
C PRO A 76 11.33 1.68 16.04
N LEU A 77 11.41 3.01 15.87
CA LEU A 77 12.19 3.58 14.77
C LEU A 77 13.68 3.17 14.90
N PRO A 78 14.35 2.83 13.78
CA PRO A 78 15.79 2.59 13.77
C PRO A 78 16.55 3.75 14.42
N SER A 79 17.50 3.43 15.30
CA SER A 79 18.28 4.41 16.06
C SER A 79 19.08 5.37 15.18
N GLU A 80 19.48 4.89 14.00
CA GLU A 80 20.18 5.60 12.95
C GLU A 80 19.33 6.78 12.45
N LEU A 81 18.01 6.60 12.34
CA LEU A 81 17.09 7.66 11.89
C LEU A 81 16.85 8.70 12.98
N VAL A 82 16.87 8.30 14.25
CA VAL A 82 16.68 9.23 15.38
C VAL A 82 17.79 10.28 15.40
N GLN A 83 19.02 9.90 15.05
CA GLN A 83 20.14 10.85 14.93
C GLN A 83 19.96 11.82 13.77
N GLU A 84 19.48 11.35 12.62
CA GLU A 84 19.22 12.22 11.46
C GLU A 84 18.08 13.21 11.72
N PHE A 85 17.10 12.85 12.54
CA PHE A 85 16.05 13.77 13.00
C PHE A 85 16.61 14.99 13.74
N GLU A 86 17.73 14.85 14.47
CA GLU A 86 18.36 15.96 15.19
C GLU A 86 18.97 17.00 14.24
N ASN A 87 19.30 16.59 13.00
CA ASN A 87 19.91 17.43 11.98
C ASN A 87 18.89 18.07 11.01
N MET A 88 17.60 17.82 11.21
CA MET A 88 16.53 18.32 10.35
C MET A 88 16.47 19.83 10.28
N GLN A 89 16.34 20.38 9.06
CA GLN A 89 16.31 21.83 8.85
C GLN A 89 14.94 22.37 8.46
N CYS A 90 14.13 21.63 7.69
CA CYS A 90 12.91 22.18 7.09
C CYS A 90 11.68 21.30 7.28
N ASN A 91 11.68 20.07 6.78
CA ASN A 91 10.47 19.24 6.70
C ASN A 91 10.77 17.76 6.98
N SER A 92 9.81 17.09 7.62
CA SER A 92 9.71 15.63 7.59
C SER A 92 8.31 15.16 7.29
N ASP A 93 8.25 14.00 6.68
CA ASP A 93 7.03 13.23 6.51
C ASP A 93 7.36 11.75 6.61
N MET A 94 6.37 10.94 6.97
CA MET A 94 6.54 9.51 7.13
C MET A 94 5.31 8.75 6.70
N GLY A 95 5.51 7.49 6.34
CA GLY A 95 4.38 6.64 6.00
C GLY A 95 4.77 5.18 5.84
N LEU A 96 3.78 4.40 5.43
CA LEU A 96 3.91 2.97 5.24
C LEU A 96 3.69 2.61 3.78
N MET A 97 4.41 1.58 3.35
CA MET A 97 4.23 0.87 2.09
C MET A 97 4.06 -0.62 2.40
N PRO A 98 2.86 -1.03 2.87
CA PRO A 98 2.61 -2.41 3.31
C PRO A 98 2.84 -3.44 2.20
N VAL A 99 2.61 -3.04 0.94
CA VAL A 99 2.82 -3.88 -0.26
C VAL A 99 4.24 -4.44 -0.34
N ILE A 100 5.23 -3.70 0.16
CA ILE A 100 6.63 -4.12 0.18
C ILE A 100 7.19 -4.32 1.59
N LYS A 101 6.31 -4.33 2.62
CA LYS A 101 6.72 -4.37 4.03
C LYS A 101 7.77 -3.31 4.38
N ARG A 102 7.59 -2.07 3.92
CA ARG A 102 8.51 -0.97 4.24
C ARG A 102 7.79 0.19 4.89
N ALA A 103 8.42 0.79 5.88
CA ALA A 103 8.12 2.14 6.31
C ALA A 103 9.07 3.08 5.59
N TRP A 104 8.66 4.34 5.43
CA TRP A 104 9.50 5.37 4.86
C TRP A 104 9.45 6.63 5.70
N LEU A 105 10.53 7.39 5.63
CA LEU A 105 10.72 8.67 6.30
C LEU A 105 11.47 9.58 5.34
N THR A 106 10.99 10.80 5.16
CA THR A 106 11.73 11.86 4.48
C THR A 106 12.22 12.88 5.49
N ILE A 107 13.49 13.25 5.39
CA ILE A 107 14.08 14.38 6.13
C ILE A 107 14.67 15.30 5.08
N ASP A 108 14.08 16.48 4.92
CA ASP A 108 14.44 17.46 3.91
C ASP A 108 14.49 16.83 2.50
N SER A 109 15.68 16.64 1.93
CA SER A 109 15.88 16.08 0.58
C SER A 109 16.18 14.57 0.55
N THR A 110 16.30 13.93 1.71
CA THR A 110 16.69 12.52 1.82
C THR A 110 15.49 11.67 2.20
N ILE A 111 15.33 10.52 1.53
CA ILE A 111 14.36 9.50 1.91
C ILE A 111 15.06 8.27 2.46
N TYR A 112 14.48 7.72 3.52
CA TYR A 112 14.88 6.48 4.17
C TYR A 112 13.74 5.47 4.08
N LEU A 113 14.06 4.21 3.83
CA LEU A 113 13.11 3.10 3.86
C LEU A 113 13.70 1.95 4.69
N TRP A 114 12.88 1.31 5.50
CA TRP A 114 13.30 0.16 6.31
C TRP A 114 12.15 -0.83 6.45
N ASN A 115 12.47 -2.08 6.78
CA ASN A 115 11.47 -3.08 7.10
C ASN A 115 10.85 -2.76 8.47
N TYR A 116 9.53 -2.48 8.49
CA TYR A 116 8.84 -2.16 9.74
C TYR A 116 8.56 -3.39 10.62
N GLU A 117 8.70 -4.61 10.08
CA GLU A 117 8.50 -5.84 10.88
C GLU A 117 9.66 -6.02 11.88
N ASP A 118 10.91 -5.82 11.45
CA ASP A 118 12.10 -6.08 12.29
C ASP A 118 13.01 -4.86 12.51
N GLY A 119 12.72 -3.72 11.88
CA GLY A 119 13.50 -2.49 11.97
C GLY A 119 14.81 -2.52 11.17
N LYS A 120 15.02 -3.52 10.31
CA LYS A 120 16.27 -3.71 9.55
C LYS A 120 16.11 -3.31 8.08
N ASP A 121 17.11 -3.64 7.26
CA ASP A 121 17.14 -3.36 5.82
C ASP A 121 16.96 -1.87 5.51
N LEU A 122 17.71 -1.02 6.23
CA LEU A 122 17.68 0.42 6.05
C LEU A 122 18.37 0.79 4.73
N ALA A 123 17.59 1.29 3.79
CA ALA A 123 18.05 1.90 2.56
C ALA A 123 17.74 3.41 2.57
N TYR A 124 18.53 4.19 1.86
CA TYR A 124 18.29 5.63 1.72
C TYR A 124 18.60 6.10 0.29
N PHE A 125 18.05 7.26 -0.04
CA PHE A 125 18.36 7.99 -1.25
C PHE A 125 18.48 9.49 -0.94
N ASP A 126 19.67 10.04 -1.21
CA ASP A 126 20.09 11.41 -0.94
C ASP A 126 20.41 12.19 -2.24
N GLY A 127 19.95 11.68 -3.40
CA GLY A 127 20.24 12.27 -4.71
C GLY A 127 19.46 13.55 -5.04
N LEU A 128 18.54 13.99 -4.17
CA LEU A 128 17.76 15.22 -4.38
C LEU A 128 18.44 16.41 -3.72
N LYS A 129 18.26 17.59 -4.34
CA LYS A 129 18.80 18.87 -3.83
C LYS A 129 17.79 19.69 -3.05
N GLU A 130 16.51 19.41 -3.27
CA GLU A 130 15.39 20.13 -2.68
C GLU A 130 14.57 19.21 -1.77
N VAL A 131 13.78 19.83 -0.91
CA VAL A 131 12.89 19.13 0.01
C VAL A 131 11.89 18.23 -0.72
N ILE A 132 11.70 17.02 -0.20
CA ILE A 132 10.68 16.09 -0.66
C ILE A 132 9.32 16.54 -0.11
N LEU A 133 8.35 16.68 -1.01
CA LEU A 133 6.99 17.11 -0.71
C LEU A 133 5.99 15.95 -0.65
N ALA A 134 6.19 14.92 -1.49
CA ALA A 134 5.33 13.74 -1.51
C ALA A 134 6.11 12.53 -2.02
N VAL A 135 5.69 11.36 -1.53
CA VAL A 135 6.26 10.05 -1.86
C VAL A 135 5.13 9.13 -2.32
N GLY A 136 5.35 8.39 -3.39
CA GLY A 136 4.40 7.37 -3.86
C GLY A 136 5.09 6.12 -4.37
N LEU A 137 4.61 4.97 -3.90
CA LEU A 137 5.02 3.66 -4.44
C LEU A 137 4.05 3.24 -5.55
N VAL A 138 4.59 2.89 -6.71
CA VAL A 138 3.78 2.56 -7.89
C VAL A 138 4.25 1.26 -8.54
N VAL A 139 3.30 0.45 -9.00
CA VAL A 139 3.60 -0.73 -9.82
C VAL A 139 3.96 -0.27 -11.24
N PRO A 140 5.08 -0.70 -11.84
CA PRO A 140 5.46 -0.31 -13.19
C PRO A 140 4.50 -0.87 -14.24
N LYS A 141 4.33 -0.15 -15.34
CA LYS A 141 3.65 -0.66 -16.54
C LYS A 141 4.40 -1.87 -17.10
N LEU A 142 3.63 -2.92 -17.42
CA LEU A 142 4.15 -4.15 -18.02
C LEU A 142 4.94 -3.85 -19.31
N GLY A 143 6.13 -4.44 -19.42
CA GLY A 143 6.98 -4.33 -20.60
C GLY A 143 7.67 -2.97 -20.81
N VAL A 144 7.65 -2.08 -19.80
CA VAL A 144 8.35 -0.78 -19.88
C VAL A 144 9.75 -0.81 -19.29
N PHE A 145 9.93 -1.52 -18.19
CA PHE A 145 11.20 -1.67 -17.49
C PHE A 145 11.69 -3.11 -17.51
N GLN A 146 12.95 -3.31 -17.10
CA GLN A 146 13.50 -4.65 -16.90
C GLN A 146 12.79 -5.36 -15.74
N GLU A 147 12.73 -6.69 -15.78
CA GLU A 147 11.95 -7.50 -14.83
C GLU A 147 12.42 -7.38 -13.37
N HIS A 148 13.67 -6.97 -13.15
CA HIS A 148 14.22 -6.73 -11.81
C HIS A 148 13.64 -5.47 -11.14
N ILE A 149 13.10 -4.51 -11.92
CA ILE A 149 12.43 -3.32 -11.39
C ILE A 149 10.98 -3.69 -11.06
N ARG A 150 10.76 -4.00 -9.78
CA ARG A 150 9.48 -4.49 -9.25
C ARG A 150 8.52 -3.36 -8.95
N TYR A 151 9.03 -2.22 -8.47
CA TYR A 151 8.25 -1.03 -8.15
C TYR A 151 8.96 0.24 -8.61
N LEU A 152 8.21 1.32 -8.66
CA LEU A 152 8.71 2.67 -8.88
C LEU A 152 8.46 3.48 -7.62
N LEU A 153 9.49 4.17 -7.16
CA LEU A 153 9.38 5.14 -6.08
C LEU A 153 9.37 6.53 -6.70
N CYS A 154 8.22 7.18 -6.65
CA CYS A 154 8.04 8.52 -7.18
C CYS A 154 8.17 9.53 -6.04
N LEU A 155 9.10 10.46 -6.19
CA LEU A 155 9.40 11.54 -5.27
C LEU A 155 9.09 12.87 -5.97
N THR A 156 8.52 13.82 -5.24
CA THR A 156 8.26 15.15 -5.78
C THR A 156 8.93 16.22 -4.94
N THR A 157 9.61 17.16 -5.58
CA THR A 157 10.16 18.37 -4.97
C THR A 157 9.38 19.60 -5.47
N PRO A 158 9.68 20.82 -4.98
CA PRO A 158 9.08 22.04 -5.53
C PRO A 158 9.27 22.20 -7.03
N THR A 159 10.41 21.77 -7.59
CA THR A 159 10.76 21.99 -9.01
C THR A 159 10.74 20.74 -9.87
N GLU A 160 10.82 19.54 -9.29
CA GLU A 160 11.01 18.29 -10.05
C GLU A 160 10.15 17.13 -9.53
N ILE A 161 9.90 16.16 -10.41
CA ILE A 161 9.33 14.85 -10.11
C ILE A 161 10.38 13.83 -10.52
N VAL A 162 10.81 13.02 -9.55
CA VAL A 162 11.90 12.04 -9.70
C VAL A 162 11.33 10.63 -9.52
N ILE A 163 11.60 9.75 -10.47
CA ILE A 163 11.15 8.35 -10.44
C ILE A 163 12.38 7.46 -10.29
N LEU A 164 12.45 6.74 -9.18
CA LEU A 164 13.48 5.73 -8.91
C LEU A 164 12.95 4.34 -9.19
N GLY A 165 13.84 3.45 -9.60
CA GLY A 165 13.55 2.02 -9.65
C GLY A 165 13.72 1.40 -8.27
N VAL A 166 12.82 0.48 -7.93
CA VAL A 166 12.90 -0.33 -6.72
C VAL A 166 13.01 -1.80 -7.14
N SER A 167 14.03 -2.47 -6.63
CA SER A 167 14.30 -3.88 -6.87
C SER A 167 14.47 -4.62 -5.55
N PHE A 168 14.32 -5.94 -5.60
CA PHE A 168 14.51 -6.82 -4.45
C PHE A 168 15.49 -7.93 -4.81
N ASN A 169 16.30 -8.35 -3.84
CA ASN A 169 17.16 -9.50 -4.00
C ASN A 169 16.34 -10.80 -3.92
N GLU A 170 16.26 -11.53 -5.04
CA GLU A 170 15.44 -12.76 -5.17
C GLU A 170 16.06 -14.01 -4.51
N THR A 171 17.20 -13.87 -3.81
CA THR A 171 17.95 -15.01 -3.26
C THR A 171 17.33 -15.67 -2.02
N SER A 172 16.24 -15.13 -1.50
CA SER A 172 15.59 -15.62 -0.28
C SER A 172 14.16 -16.11 -0.52
N THR A 173 13.63 -16.90 0.43
CA THR A 173 12.25 -17.40 0.38
C THR A 173 11.19 -16.28 0.49
N ASP A 174 11.57 -15.08 0.94
CA ASP A 174 10.68 -13.90 0.98
C ASP A 174 10.96 -13.01 -0.26
N PRO A 175 9.95 -12.73 -1.11
CA PRO A 175 10.11 -11.87 -2.29
C PRO A 175 10.44 -10.40 -1.97
N HIS A 176 10.35 -9.96 -0.70
CA HIS A 176 10.60 -8.59 -0.24
C HIS A 176 11.71 -8.50 0.82
N ASN A 177 12.68 -9.41 0.79
CA ASN A 177 13.69 -9.50 1.83
C ASN A 177 14.66 -8.31 1.86
N GLU A 178 15.38 -8.04 0.77
CA GLU A 178 16.39 -6.97 0.71
C GLU A 178 16.01 -5.95 -0.35
N LEU A 179 15.76 -4.71 0.07
CA LEU A 179 15.35 -3.60 -0.78
C LEU A 179 16.57 -2.92 -1.41
N HIS A 180 16.56 -2.77 -2.73
CA HIS A 180 17.55 -1.97 -3.44
C HIS A 180 16.88 -0.85 -4.24
N LEU A 181 17.16 0.38 -3.84
CA LEU A 181 16.88 1.57 -4.64
C LEU A 181 17.95 1.71 -5.72
N LEU A 182 17.53 1.95 -6.95
CA LEU A 182 18.47 2.27 -8.02
C LEU A 182 19.12 3.63 -7.73
N PRO A 183 20.47 3.75 -7.82
CA PRO A 183 21.19 4.97 -7.47
C PRO A 183 20.93 6.10 -8.47
N GLU A 184 20.64 5.76 -9.72
CA GLU A 184 20.29 6.74 -10.76
C GLU A 184 18.77 6.77 -10.98
N PRO A 185 18.15 7.96 -10.99
CA PRO A 185 16.75 8.09 -11.36
C PRO A 185 16.47 7.56 -12.76
N LEU A 186 15.36 6.82 -12.89
CA LEU A 186 14.85 6.36 -14.18
C LEU A 186 14.33 7.54 -15.01
N PHE A 187 13.67 8.50 -14.35
CA PHE A 187 13.15 9.71 -14.96
C PHE A 187 13.21 10.90 -13.99
N CYS A 188 13.52 12.07 -14.53
CA CYS A 188 13.34 13.36 -13.86
C CYS A 188 12.49 14.26 -14.78
N LEU A 189 11.42 14.84 -14.23
CA LEU A 189 10.48 15.70 -14.96
C LEU A 189 10.33 17.03 -14.22
N PRO A 190 10.14 18.15 -14.91
CA PRO A 190 9.82 19.41 -14.24
C PRO A 190 8.42 19.36 -13.61
N SER A 191 8.28 19.93 -12.42
CA SER A 191 7.01 20.16 -11.75
C SER A 191 6.21 21.32 -12.38
N ASP A 192 6.84 22.09 -13.28
CA ASP A 192 6.31 23.31 -13.90
C ASP A 192 5.87 24.36 -12.86
N ASN A 193 6.63 24.46 -11.76
CA ASN A 193 6.35 25.33 -10.61
C ASN A 193 5.05 25.01 -9.86
N VAL A 194 4.49 23.82 -10.06
CA VAL A 194 3.35 23.32 -9.27
C VAL A 194 3.89 22.33 -8.25
N SER A 195 3.77 22.67 -6.97
CA SER A 195 4.11 21.75 -5.88
C SER A 195 3.14 20.57 -5.89
N MET A 196 3.65 19.38 -6.15
CA MET A 196 2.87 18.15 -6.08
C MET A 196 2.77 17.71 -4.62
N THR A 197 1.55 17.48 -4.14
CA THR A 197 1.25 17.19 -2.73
C THR A 197 0.84 15.74 -2.48
N ALA A 198 0.55 14.97 -3.53
CA ALA A 198 0.27 13.55 -3.42
C ALA A 198 0.66 12.83 -4.70
N VAL A 199 1.05 11.56 -4.56
CA VAL A 199 1.35 10.66 -5.66
C VAL A 199 0.61 9.35 -5.47
N LEU A 200 -0.12 8.90 -6.48
CA LEU A 200 -0.82 7.61 -6.45
C LEU A 200 -0.61 6.80 -7.72
N GLY A 201 -0.35 5.51 -7.53
CA GLY A 201 -0.28 4.52 -8.59
C GLY A 201 -1.61 3.81 -8.81
N THR A 202 -1.86 3.37 -10.04
CA THR A 202 -2.91 2.38 -10.33
C THR A 202 -2.31 0.99 -10.48
N CYS A 203 -3.14 -0.05 -10.38
CA CYS A 203 -2.72 -1.44 -10.66
C CYS A 203 -2.23 -1.65 -12.10
N THR A 204 -2.58 -0.74 -13.03
CA THR A 204 -2.12 -0.73 -14.41
C THR A 204 -0.80 0.06 -14.63
N GLY A 205 -0.24 0.62 -13.56
CA GLY A 205 0.99 1.41 -13.58
C GLY A 205 0.88 2.84 -14.08
N ARG A 206 -0.34 3.40 -14.17
CA ARG A 206 -0.50 4.86 -14.32
C ARG A 206 -0.14 5.56 -13.01
N VAL A 207 0.52 6.71 -13.12
CA VAL A 207 0.98 7.53 -11.98
C VAL A 207 0.21 8.85 -12.03
N PHE A 208 -0.54 9.15 -10.97
CA PHE A 208 -1.26 10.40 -10.82
C PHE A 208 -0.64 11.27 -9.74
N LEU A 209 -0.66 12.58 -9.96
CA LEU A 209 -0.17 13.58 -9.03
C LEU A 209 -1.28 14.58 -8.72
N ALA A 210 -1.41 14.96 -7.46
CA ALA A 210 -2.26 16.09 -7.06
C ALA A 210 -1.38 17.32 -6.89
N GLY A 211 -1.72 18.41 -7.60
CA GLY A 211 -1.05 19.69 -7.45
C GLY A 211 -1.68 20.52 -6.33
N LYS A 212 -0.87 21.37 -5.70
CA LYS A 212 -1.35 22.38 -4.72
C LYS A 212 -2.32 23.40 -5.32
N ASP A 213 -2.36 23.50 -6.65
CA ASP A 213 -3.31 24.31 -7.41
C ASP A 213 -4.70 23.66 -7.54
N GLY A 214 -4.88 22.45 -7.00
CA GLY A 214 -6.14 21.70 -7.06
C GLY A 214 -6.31 20.87 -8.34
N CYS A 215 -5.30 20.84 -9.22
CA CYS A 215 -5.34 20.07 -10.45
C CYS A 215 -4.83 18.63 -10.25
N LEU A 216 -5.31 17.74 -11.13
CA LEU A 216 -4.84 16.36 -11.25
C LEU A 216 -3.95 16.24 -12.49
N TYR A 217 -2.76 15.66 -12.30
CA TYR A 217 -1.79 15.42 -13.37
C TYR A 217 -1.53 13.92 -13.52
N GLU A 218 -1.04 13.50 -14.69
CA GLU A 218 -0.63 12.11 -14.95
C GLU A 218 0.79 12.08 -15.49
N VAL A 219 1.67 11.31 -14.85
CA VAL A 219 2.97 11.01 -15.42
C VAL A 219 2.86 9.82 -16.37
N VAL A 220 3.17 10.07 -17.64
CA VAL A 220 3.14 9.08 -18.71
C VAL A 220 4.56 8.69 -19.09
N TYR A 221 4.92 7.44 -18.80
CA TYR A 221 6.20 6.83 -19.19
C TYR A 221 6.01 5.64 -20.13
N GLN A 222 6.98 5.39 -21.02
CA GLN A 222 6.94 4.40 -22.11
C GLN A 222 8.31 3.74 -22.34
N SER A 223 8.33 2.60 -23.05
CA SER A 223 9.56 1.80 -23.28
C SER A 223 10.48 2.38 -24.37
N LYS A 224 9.94 3.11 -25.33
CA LYS A 224 10.69 3.67 -26.47
C LYS A 224 10.34 5.14 -26.68
N ASP A 225 11.30 5.94 -27.12
CA ASP A 225 11.04 7.28 -27.64
C ASP A 225 10.25 7.20 -28.95
N GLY A 226 9.21 8.04 -29.06
CA GLY A 226 8.52 8.28 -30.31
C GLY A 226 9.12 9.49 -31.01
N TRP A 227 9.02 9.54 -32.34
CA TRP A 227 9.51 10.67 -33.16
C TRP A 227 9.01 12.05 -32.67
N PHE A 228 7.84 12.09 -32.01
CA PHE A 228 7.23 13.31 -31.46
C PHE A 228 6.90 13.22 -29.97
N LYS A 229 7.34 12.18 -29.24
CA LYS A 229 6.98 11.97 -27.83
C LYS A 229 8.19 11.49 -27.03
N LYS A 230 8.53 12.27 -26.00
CA LYS A 230 9.53 11.89 -24.99
C LYS A 230 9.11 10.60 -24.28
N ARG A 231 10.10 9.80 -23.88
CA ARG A 231 9.93 8.57 -23.10
C ARG A 231 9.14 8.77 -21.80
N CYS A 232 9.18 9.96 -21.21
CA CYS A 232 8.42 10.33 -20.02
C CYS A 232 7.99 11.80 -20.08
N TYR A 233 6.73 12.08 -19.73
CA TYR A 233 6.16 13.43 -19.66
C TYR A 233 5.02 13.50 -18.63
N LYS A 234 4.70 14.71 -18.17
CA LYS A 234 3.59 15.04 -17.26
C LYS A 234 2.51 15.77 -18.04
#